data_AF-A0A6S6ZQU1-F1
#
_entry.id   AF-A0A6S6ZQU1-F1
#
_cell.length_a   1.000
_cell.length_b   1.000
_cell.length_c   1.000
_cell.angle_alpha   90.00
_cell.angle_beta   90.00
_cell.angle_gamma   90.00
#
_symmetry.space_group_name_H-M   'P 1'
#
loop_
_entity.id
_entity.type
_entity.pdbx_description
1 polymer ?
#
loop_
_entity_poly.entity_id
_entity_poly.type
_entity_poly.pdbx_seq_one_letter_code
_entity_poly.pdbx_strand_id
1 'polypeptide(L)'
;MPLLPLSVLIYTPGKPGATSRLVDVGESLDAPAGPSSHGSYHVARLTPSMRLLTWQREGACFDFSRTGAVRVWQGRQLAASDCAHECRTQGALPLERDDVAYLEAYLLSQNRSWNEPHAAEALPS
;
A
#
# COMPACT_ATOMS: atom_id res chain seq x y z
N MET A 1 14.62 0.11 1.76
CA MET A 1 14.56 1.37 0.97
C MET A 1 13.94 2.45 1.86
N PRO A 2 14.44 3.70 1.87
CA PRO A 2 13.80 4.78 2.64
C PRO A 2 12.36 5.01 2.14
N LEU A 3 11.45 5.38 3.05
CA LEU A 3 10.11 5.83 2.67
C LEU A 3 10.22 7.27 2.14
N LEU A 4 10.08 7.43 0.84
CA LEU A 4 10.12 8.71 0.13
C LEU A 4 8.75 9.03 -0.47
N PRO A 5 8.44 10.29 -0.77
CA PRO A 5 7.24 10.61 -1.53
C PRO A 5 7.20 9.85 -2.87
N LEU A 6 6.04 9.32 -3.24
CA LEU A 6 5.83 8.54 -4.45
C LEU A 6 4.88 9.28 -5.39
N SER A 7 5.19 9.26 -6.68
CA SER A 7 4.24 9.67 -7.72
C SER A 7 3.45 8.45 -8.17
N VAL A 8 2.13 8.59 -8.25
CA VAL A 8 1.20 7.50 -8.56
C VAL A 8 0.18 7.92 -9.61
N LEU A 9 -0.21 6.98 -10.47
CA LEU A 9 -1.28 7.15 -11.43
C LEU A 9 -2.54 6.51 -10.86
N ILE A 10 -3.60 7.29 -10.72
CA ILE A 10 -4.86 6.86 -10.13
C ILE A 10 -5.96 6.97 -11.18
N TYR A 11 -6.74 5.89 -11.30
CA TYR A 11 -7.97 5.87 -12.08
C TYR A 11 -9.19 5.97 -11.17
N THR A 12 -10.02 6.98 -11.37
CA THR A 12 -11.32 7.13 -10.71
C THR A 12 -12.42 6.83 -11.72
N PRO A 13 -13.19 5.75 -11.55
CA PRO A 13 -14.31 5.46 -12.45
C PRO A 13 -15.39 6.55 -12.38
N GLY A 14 -16.01 6.87 -13.51
CA GLY A 14 -17.04 7.94 -13.63
C GLY A 14 -18.39 7.58 -13.00
N LYS A 15 -18.54 6.36 -12.49
CA LYS A 15 -19.74 5.91 -11.78
C LYS A 15 -19.76 6.49 -10.36
N PRO A 16 -20.85 7.14 -9.91
CA PRO A 16 -20.98 7.62 -8.54
C PRO A 16 -20.75 6.50 -7.52
N GLY A 17 -19.92 6.79 -6.50
CA GLY A 17 -19.58 5.84 -5.45
C GLY A 17 -18.55 4.78 -5.83
N ALA A 18 -18.01 4.79 -7.05
CA ALA A 18 -16.92 3.89 -7.42
C ALA A 18 -15.61 4.29 -6.73
N THR A 19 -14.85 3.28 -6.31
CA THR A 19 -13.56 3.47 -5.65
C THR A 19 -12.46 3.71 -6.69
N SER A 20 -11.65 4.74 -6.45
CA SER A 20 -10.42 4.98 -7.19
C SER A 20 -9.43 3.84 -7.04
N ARG A 21 -8.62 3.60 -8.06
CA ARG A 21 -7.65 2.50 -8.12
C ARG A 21 -6.28 3.02 -8.47
N LEU A 22 -5.28 2.52 -7.77
CA LEU A 22 -3.88 2.67 -8.14
C LEU A 22 -3.64 1.89 -9.44
N VAL A 23 -3.05 2.54 -10.44
CA VAL A 23 -2.76 1.96 -11.75
C VAL A 23 -1.27 1.74 -11.93
N ASP A 24 -0.47 2.72 -11.55
CA ASP A 24 0.98 2.69 -11.73
C ASP A 24 1.71 3.57 -10.69
N VAL A 25 3.00 3.30 -10.47
CA VAL A 25 3.89 4.02 -9.55
C VAL A 25 5.23 4.24 -10.22
N GLY A 26 5.71 5.48 -10.27
CA GLY A 26 6.97 5.80 -10.93
C GLY A 26 7.31 7.27 -10.90
N GLU A 27 8.55 7.61 -11.29
CA GLU A 27 9.05 8.99 -11.27
C GLU A 27 8.46 9.84 -12.41
N SER A 28 8.12 9.22 -13.54
CA SER A 28 7.56 9.87 -14.72
C SER A 28 6.26 9.17 -15.08
N LEU A 29 5.15 9.72 -14.60
CA LEU A 29 3.80 9.24 -14.88
C LEU A 29 3.04 10.32 -15.62
N ASP A 30 2.41 9.94 -16.72
CA ASP A 30 1.53 10.80 -17.49
C ASP A 30 0.11 10.24 -17.47
N ALA A 31 -0.86 11.11 -17.20
CA ALA A 31 -2.26 10.73 -17.35
C ALA A 31 -2.58 10.62 -18.85
N PRO A 32 -3.28 9.55 -19.29
CA PRO A 32 -3.76 9.44 -20.66
C PRO A 32 -4.51 10.70 -21.11
N ALA A 33 -4.13 11.25 -22.27
CA ALA A 33 -4.77 12.42 -22.83
C ALA A 33 -6.15 12.05 -23.41
N GLY A 34 -7.21 12.66 -22.86
CA GLY A 34 -8.55 12.63 -23.45
C GLY A 34 -9.67 12.44 -22.44
N PRO A 35 -10.85 13.03 -22.67
CA PRO A 35 -12.02 12.77 -21.84
C PRO A 35 -12.46 11.32 -22.04
N SER A 36 -12.52 10.54 -20.96
CA SER A 36 -13.13 9.21 -20.99
C SER A 36 -14.49 9.27 -20.31
N SER A 37 -15.52 8.73 -20.97
CA SER A 37 -16.85 8.56 -20.38
C SER A 37 -16.86 7.53 -19.24
N HIS A 38 -15.78 6.76 -19.11
CA HIS A 38 -15.65 5.67 -18.15
C HIS A 38 -15.02 6.10 -16.82
N GLY A 39 -14.30 7.22 -16.79
CA GLY A 39 -13.61 7.74 -15.62
C GLY A 39 -12.51 8.74 -15.94
N SER A 40 -11.73 9.11 -14.94
CA SER A 40 -10.60 10.02 -15.09
C SER A 40 -9.32 9.40 -14.53
N TYR A 41 -8.23 9.61 -15.25
CA TYR A 41 -6.89 9.35 -14.76
C TYR A 41 -6.31 10.65 -14.23
N HIS A 42 -5.61 10.58 -13.11
CA HIS A 42 -4.85 11.70 -12.58
C HIS A 42 -3.59 11.20 -11.89
N VAL A 43 -2.54 12.03 -11.93
CA VAL A 43 -1.31 11.79 -11.20
C VAL A 43 -1.44 12.42 -9.82
N ALA A 44 -1.10 11.68 -8.78
CA ALA A 44 -1.09 12.16 -7.40
C ALA A 44 0.29 11.91 -6.78
N ARG A 45 0.60 12.67 -5.72
CA ARG A 45 1.82 12.48 -4.92
C ARG A 45 1.44 11.99 -3.54
N LEU A 46 1.86 10.78 -3.18
CA LEU A 46 1.67 10.21 -1.86
C LEU A 46 2.90 10.49 -1.01
N THR A 47 2.70 11.02 0.19
CA THR A 47 3.78 11.31 1.15
C THR A 47 3.63 10.35 2.33
N PRO A 48 4.72 9.71 2.81
CA PRO A 48 4.62 8.84 3.98
C PRO A 48 4.18 9.66 5.19
N SER A 49 3.24 9.12 5.97
CA SER A 49 2.86 9.74 7.23
C SER A 49 3.98 9.66 8.26
N MET A 50 3.91 10.51 9.29
CA MET A 50 4.84 10.44 10.42
C MET A 50 4.81 9.08 11.11
N ARG A 51 3.67 8.38 11.12
CA ARG A 51 3.54 7.04 11.70
C ARG A 51 4.38 6.03 10.93
N LEU A 52 4.28 6.01 9.60
CA LEU A 52 5.08 5.14 8.75
C LEU A 52 6.59 5.44 8.87
N LEU A 53 6.96 6.73 8.92
CA LEU A 53 8.35 7.14 9.11
C LEU A 53 8.92 6.71 10.47
N THR A 54 8.08 6.67 11.52
CA THR A 54 8.48 6.16 12.84
C THR A 54 8.66 4.65 12.80
N TRP A 55 7.70 3.89 12.25
CA TRP A 55 7.83 2.45 12.10
C TRP A 55 9.05 2.03 11.28
N GLN A 56 9.35 2.74 10.18
CA GLN A 56 10.57 2.48 9.42
C GLN A 56 11.83 2.69 10.28
N ARG A 57 11.89 3.75 11.08
CA ARG A 57 13.02 4.03 11.98
C ARG A 57 13.19 2.97 13.07
N GLU A 58 12.09 2.38 13.49
CA GLU A 58 12.05 1.25 14.44
C GLU A 58 12.37 -0.10 13.78
N GLY A 59 12.66 -0.12 12.47
CA GLY A 59 13.01 -1.34 11.75
C GLY A 59 11.81 -2.20 11.37
N ALA A 60 10.62 -1.61 11.26
CA ALA A 60 9.44 -2.33 10.79
C ALA A 60 9.59 -2.80 9.33
N CYS A 61 8.97 -3.95 9.04
CA CYS A 61 8.85 -4.49 7.70
C CYS A 61 7.42 -4.27 7.19
N PHE A 62 7.29 -4.06 5.89
CA PHE A 62 6.00 -3.91 5.21
C PHE A 62 5.86 -4.99 4.16
N ASP A 63 4.68 -5.59 4.04
CA ASP A 63 4.38 -6.61 3.05
C ASP A 63 2.89 -6.66 2.71
N PHE A 64 2.56 -7.52 1.74
CA PHE A 64 1.19 -7.91 1.46
C PHE A 64 0.88 -9.25 2.11
N SER A 65 -0.33 -9.40 2.63
CA SER A 65 -0.90 -10.71 2.89
C SER A 65 -1.18 -11.46 1.58
N ARG A 66 -1.43 -12.76 1.68
CA ARG A 66 -1.88 -13.59 0.54
C ARG A 66 -3.21 -13.15 -0.07
N THR A 67 -3.99 -12.33 0.64
CA THR A 67 -5.24 -11.76 0.12
C THR A 67 -5.08 -10.31 -0.35
N GLY A 68 -3.85 -9.80 -0.41
CA GLY A 68 -3.54 -8.44 -0.83
C GLY A 68 -3.71 -7.36 0.25
N ALA A 69 -3.90 -7.75 1.52
CA ALA A 69 -3.97 -6.79 2.62
C ALA A 69 -2.57 -6.24 2.93
N VAL A 70 -2.47 -4.95 3.22
CA VAL A 70 -1.21 -4.33 3.65
C VAL A 70 -0.96 -4.67 5.12
N ARG A 71 0.25 -5.11 5.41
CA ARG A 71 0.69 -5.49 6.76
C ARG A 71 1.96 -4.74 7.15
N VAL A 72 2.05 -4.45 8.45
CA VAL A 72 3.22 -3.85 9.09
C VAL A 72 3.68 -4.76 10.22
N TRP A 73 4.94 -5.19 10.16
CA TRP A 73 5.55 -6.10 11.13
C TRP A 73 6.61 -5.38 11.96
N GLN A 74 6.57 -5.57 13.27
CA GLN A 74 7.67 -5.24 14.17
C GLN A 74 8.29 -6.54 14.67
N GLY A 75 9.45 -6.91 14.12
CA GLY A 75 10.04 -8.23 14.33
C GLY A 75 9.11 -9.34 13.83
N ARG A 76 8.58 -10.14 14.76
CA ARG A 76 7.64 -11.25 14.46
C ARG A 76 6.17 -10.92 14.75
N GLN A 77 5.90 -9.73 15.26
CA GLN A 77 4.54 -9.33 15.63
C GLN A 77 3.91 -8.48 14.53
N LEU A 78 2.67 -8.80 14.17
CA LEU A 78 1.87 -7.96 13.28
C LEU A 78 1.44 -6.71 14.07
N ALA A 79 2.06 -5.59 13.75
CA ALA A 79 1.84 -4.32 14.44
C ALA A 79 0.60 -3.59 13.89
N ALA A 80 0.40 -3.63 12.56
CA ALA A 80 -0.76 -3.03 11.92
C ALA A 80 -1.17 -3.77 10.65
N SER A 81 -2.46 -3.70 10.31
CA SER A 81 -3.03 -4.27 9.08
C SER A 81 -4.26 -3.47 8.62
N ASP A 82 -4.55 -3.48 7.32
CA ASP A 82 -5.82 -2.98 6.78
C ASP A 82 -6.91 -4.07 6.76
N CYS A 83 -6.55 -5.32 7.03
CA CYS A 83 -7.49 -6.42 7.14
C CYS A 83 -8.16 -6.44 8.52
N ALA A 84 -9.46 -6.12 8.56
CA ALA A 84 -10.23 -6.14 9.80
C ALA A 84 -10.23 -7.51 10.52
N HIS A 85 -10.07 -8.62 9.79
CA HIS A 85 -9.95 -9.94 10.42
C HIS A 85 -8.64 -10.09 11.19
N GLU A 86 -7.52 -9.68 10.60
CA GLU A 86 -6.19 -9.73 11.23
C GLU A 86 -6.10 -8.82 12.45
N CYS A 87 -6.68 -7.62 12.38
CA CYS A 87 -6.76 -6.72 13.53
C CYS A 87 -7.51 -7.37 14.71
N ARG A 88 -8.58 -8.13 14.44
CA ARG A 88 -9.34 -8.82 15.48
C ARG A 88 -8.63 -10.07 16.03
N THR A 89 -8.00 -10.87 15.18
CA THR A 89 -7.44 -12.17 15.59
C THR A 89 -6.01 -12.08 16.10
N GLN A 90 -5.23 -11.11 15.63
CA GLN A 90 -3.81 -10.94 15.97
C GLN A 90 -3.55 -9.69 16.82
N GLY A 91 -4.58 -8.89 17.12
CA GLY A 91 -4.43 -7.66 17.91
C GLY A 91 -3.69 -6.53 17.19
N ALA A 92 -3.57 -6.62 15.86
CA ALA A 92 -2.93 -5.59 15.05
C ALA A 92 -3.76 -4.30 15.05
N LEU A 93 -3.08 -3.15 14.99
CA LEU A 93 -3.75 -1.86 14.85
C LEU A 93 -4.32 -1.69 13.43
N PRO A 94 -5.47 -1.03 13.26
CA PRO A 94 -5.97 -0.72 11.93
C PRO A 94 -5.07 0.31 11.23
N LEU A 95 -4.74 0.05 9.97
CA LEU A 95 -4.11 1.04 9.11
C LEU A 95 -5.11 2.11 8.68
N GLU A 96 -4.61 3.34 8.55
CA GLU A 96 -5.38 4.46 8.03
C GLU A 96 -5.36 4.42 6.51
N ARG A 97 -6.42 4.91 5.87
CA ARG A 97 -6.57 4.80 4.41
C ARG A 97 -5.38 5.39 3.63
N ASP A 98 -4.84 6.51 4.09
CA ASP A 98 -3.70 7.17 3.44
C ASP A 98 -2.41 6.36 3.61
N ASP A 99 -2.22 5.74 4.78
CA ASP A 99 -1.11 4.82 5.03
C ASP A 99 -1.21 3.57 4.15
N VAL A 100 -2.42 3.01 3.99
CA VAL A 100 -2.67 1.88 3.09
C VAL A 100 -2.31 2.26 1.66
N ALA A 101 -2.85 3.36 1.15
CA ALA A 101 -2.58 3.81 -0.23
C ALA A 101 -1.09 4.04 -0.48
N TYR A 102 -0.38 4.64 0.50
CA TYR A 102 1.06 4.84 0.40
C TYR A 102 1.83 3.52 0.41
N LEU A 103 1.52 2.61 1.35
CA LEU A 103 2.21 1.33 1.47
C LEU A 103 1.94 0.40 0.28
N GLU A 104 0.71 0.38 -0.26
CA GLU A 104 0.40 -0.31 -1.51
C GLU A 104 1.32 0.16 -2.64
N ALA A 105 1.41 1.48 -2.84
CA ALA A 105 2.26 2.08 -3.87
C ALA A 105 3.75 1.78 -3.63
N TYR A 106 4.20 1.87 -2.37
CA TYR A 106 5.58 1.58 -2.00
C TYR A 106 5.95 0.12 -2.28
N LEU A 107 5.10 -0.83 -1.91
CA LEU A 107 5.34 -2.26 -2.15
C LEU A 107 5.35 -2.58 -3.65
N LEU A 108 4.40 -2.02 -4.41
CA LEU A 108 4.38 -2.17 -5.86
C LEU A 108 5.62 -1.57 -6.54
N SER A 109 6.11 -0.42 -6.06
CA SER A 109 7.36 0.18 -6.57
C SER A 109 8.59 -0.70 -6.36
N GLN A 110 8.53 -1.63 -5.39
CA GLN A 110 9.57 -2.61 -5.10
C GLN A 110 9.38 -3.93 -5.86
N ASN A 111 8.45 -3.96 -6.82
CA ASN A 111 7.99 -5.18 -7.51
C ASN A 111 7.46 -6.26 -6.55
N ARG A 112 7.02 -5.87 -5.34
CA ARG A 112 6.36 -6.80 -4.42
C ARG A 112 4.95 -7.03 -4.90
N SER A 113 4.55 -8.30 -4.93
CA SER A 113 3.17 -8.69 -5.23
C SER A 113 2.60 -9.51 -4.08
N TRP A 114 1.28 -9.50 -3.92
CA TRP A 114 0.57 -10.30 -2.92
C TRP A 114 0.79 -11.82 -3.06
N ASN A 115 1.28 -12.27 -4.21
CA ASN A 115 1.64 -13.66 -4.46
C ASN A 115 3.03 -14.04 -3.96
N GLU A 116 3.84 -13.08 -3.51
CA GLU A 116 5.15 -13.39 -2.95
C GLU A 116 5.02 -13.87 -1.49
N PRO A 117 5.61 -15.02 -1.13
CA PRO A 117 5.62 -15.46 0.25
C PRO A 117 6.46 -14.50 1.11
N HIS A 118 5.93 -14.12 2.27
CA HIS A 118 6.67 -13.29 3.23
C HIS A 118 7.92 -14.03 3.70
N ALA A 119 9.07 -13.36 3.72
CA ALA A 119 10.34 -13.97 4.13
C ALA A 119 10.31 -14.54 5.57
N ALA A 120 9.43 -14.03 6.46
CA ALA A 120 9.28 -14.60 7.79
C ALA A 120 8.37 -15.84 7.85
N GLU A 121 7.57 -16.13 6.81
CA GLU A 121 6.87 -17.43 6.67
C GLU A 121 7.78 -18.54 6.13
N ALA A 122 8.98 -18.20 5.63
CA ALA A 122 9.91 -19.15 5.03
C ALA A 122 10.87 -19.83 6.03
N LEU A 123 10.76 -19.53 7.34
CA LEU A 123 11.51 -20.23 8.37
C LEU A 123 10.68 -21.42 8.89
N PRO A 124 11.14 -22.67 8.71
CA PRO A 124 10.48 -23.82 9.32
C PRO A 124 10.54 -23.69 10.85
N SER A 125 9.44 -24.07 11.50
CA SER A 125 9.36 -24.29 12.95
C SER A 125 10.23 -25.45 13.39
#